data_AF-A0A813DL90-F1
#
_entry.id   AF-A0A813DL90-F1
#
_cell.length_a   1.000
_cell.length_b   1.000
_cell.length_c   1.000
_cell.angle_alpha   90.00
_cell.angle_beta   90.00
_cell.angle_gamma   90.00
#
_symmetry.space_group_name_H-M   'P 1'
#
loop_
_entity.id
_entity.type
_entity.pdbx_description
1 polymer ?
#
loop_
_entity_poly.entity_id
_entity_poly.type
_entity_poly.pdbx_seq_one_letter_code
_entity_poly.pdbx_strand_id
1 'polypeptide(L)'
;MLLPCGAQPFVCLAILLVSSCQVWSIPTEASTCTEDGCWFTQLSAATEGSASYDDSVSLLQLRASAESSTRCSPYAGHQHGYMECGSNVPFCGVLTLELGTGGGVYQHTEPTVHGLWPQVCGDKSCYGDSKCRAPRDTSKPAVLYPCYEATDGSSKEQDQQLWFEQHEWSSHGMCAGVQDAADFFTQVCSLAGKTSREDWSGPLKVMKAARVAGMDITETANQLQRSGYCVWTTSTHSQIELSACAGDDGIWKLADHSEFQSKCASKATRPETTSTTPSASGSCVRGQHGPPCQADSDCAGVTNCLRCARSGFCTDVPLS
;
A
#
# COMPACT_ATOMS: atom_id res chain seq x y z
N MET A 1 19.02 42.96 -62.36
CA MET A 1 18.73 41.69 -61.67
C MET A 1 19.70 41.59 -60.49
N LEU A 2 19.14 41.60 -59.27
CA LEU A 2 19.68 41.09 -57.99
C LEU A 2 20.96 41.70 -57.36
N LEU A 3 20.68 42.61 -56.40
CA LEU A 3 21.15 42.77 -55.01
C LEU A 3 22.65 42.89 -54.61
N PRO A 4 23.00 43.86 -53.74
CA PRO A 4 24.33 44.02 -53.14
C PRO A 4 24.50 43.35 -51.76
N CYS A 5 25.76 43.21 -51.36
CA CYS A 5 26.26 42.69 -50.08
C CYS A 5 25.83 43.55 -48.87
N GLY A 6 25.32 42.89 -47.82
CA GLY A 6 25.10 43.47 -46.49
C GLY A 6 26.17 43.01 -45.51
N ALA A 7 26.81 43.96 -44.84
CA ALA A 7 27.80 43.77 -43.80
C ALA A 7 27.17 43.29 -42.48
N GLN A 8 27.89 42.42 -41.76
CA GLN A 8 27.53 41.89 -40.44
C GLN A 8 27.86 42.87 -39.30
N PRO A 9 27.23 42.68 -38.14
CA PRO A 9 27.91 42.89 -36.87
C PRO A 9 27.92 41.62 -35.99
N PHE A 10 29.02 41.51 -35.25
CA PHE A 10 29.33 40.53 -34.22
C PHE A 10 28.28 40.51 -33.10
N VAL A 11 27.91 39.31 -32.64
CA VAL A 11 27.16 39.10 -31.40
C VAL A 11 28.15 38.72 -30.29
N CYS A 12 28.26 39.57 -29.27
CA CYS A 12 28.84 39.22 -27.99
C CYS A 12 27.90 38.26 -27.24
N LEU A 13 28.44 37.11 -26.83
CA LEU A 13 27.78 36.17 -25.94
C LEU A 13 27.81 36.72 -24.50
N ALA A 14 26.68 37.23 -24.01
CA ALA A 14 26.48 37.52 -22.60
C ALA A 14 25.78 36.33 -21.95
N ILE A 15 26.48 35.65 -21.04
CA ILE A 15 25.91 34.64 -20.15
C ILE A 15 25.16 35.40 -19.05
N LEU A 16 23.83 35.37 -19.08
CA LEU A 16 22.97 35.85 -18.00
C LEU A 16 22.53 34.66 -17.15
N LEU A 17 23.02 34.62 -15.91
CA LEU A 17 22.44 33.86 -14.81
C LEU A 17 21.06 34.46 -14.49
N VAL A 18 20.01 33.67 -14.63
CA VAL A 18 18.64 34.07 -14.29
C VAL A 18 18.48 33.94 -12.77
N SER A 19 18.50 35.09 -12.08
CA SER A 19 17.99 35.25 -10.73
C SER A 19 16.59 35.83 -10.82
N SER A 20 15.60 35.12 -10.28
CA SER A 20 14.19 35.48 -10.34
C SER A 20 13.86 36.67 -9.44
N CYS A 21 13.69 37.87 -10.02
CA CYS A 21 12.89 38.95 -9.44
C CYS A 21 11.50 38.90 -10.08
N GLN A 22 10.47 38.59 -9.30
CA GLN A 22 9.08 38.76 -9.73
C GLN A 22 8.72 40.25 -9.69
N VAL A 23 8.42 40.81 -10.87
CA VAL A 23 7.73 42.08 -11.02
C VAL A 23 6.25 41.83 -10.77
N TRP A 24 5.68 42.52 -9.79
CA TRP A 24 4.24 42.55 -9.57
C TRP A 24 3.61 43.52 -10.58
N SER A 25 2.70 43.01 -11.41
CA SER A 25 1.79 43.83 -12.21
C SER A 25 0.61 44.25 -11.34
N ILE A 26 0.43 45.55 -11.16
CA ILE A 26 -0.73 46.14 -10.47
C ILE A 26 -1.91 46.16 -11.46
N PRO A 27 -3.11 45.66 -11.12
CA PRO A 27 -4.29 45.89 -11.93
C PRO A 27 -4.76 47.34 -11.77
N THR A 28 -4.80 48.07 -12.88
CA THR A 28 -5.53 49.34 -12.98
C THR A 28 -7.00 49.04 -13.25
N GLU A 29 -7.84 49.06 -12.22
CA GLU A 29 -9.29 49.19 -12.39
C GLU A 29 -9.82 50.43 -11.67
N ALA A 30 -10.76 51.08 -12.34
CA ALA A 30 -11.22 52.43 -12.10
C ALA A 30 -12.21 52.51 -10.93
N SER A 31 -11.95 53.44 -10.01
CA SER A 31 -12.90 53.89 -9.00
C SER A 31 -13.79 55.00 -9.58
N THR A 32 -15.10 54.78 -9.64
CA THR A 32 -16.08 55.86 -9.84
C THR A 32 -16.50 56.41 -8.46
N CYS A 33 -16.30 57.71 -8.27
CA CYS A 33 -16.73 58.44 -7.09
C CYS A 33 -17.93 59.32 -7.46
N THR A 34 -18.97 59.33 -6.63
CA THR A 34 -20.02 60.37 -6.63
C THR A 34 -19.82 61.30 -5.44
N GLU A 35 -20.49 62.46 -5.43
CA GLU A 35 -20.27 63.56 -4.45
C GLU A 35 -20.57 63.19 -2.98
N ASP A 36 -21.21 62.05 -2.72
CA ASP A 36 -21.64 61.64 -1.36
C ASP A 36 -20.76 60.55 -0.71
N GLY A 37 -19.56 60.30 -1.23
CA GLY A 37 -18.51 59.53 -0.55
C GLY A 37 -18.37 58.06 -0.98
N CYS A 38 -17.13 57.57 -0.85
CA CYS A 38 -16.74 56.20 -1.20
C CYS A 38 -17.05 55.22 -0.05
N TRP A 39 -17.95 54.27 -0.29
CA TRP A 39 -18.16 53.15 0.61
C TRP A 39 -17.28 51.98 0.16
N PHE A 40 -16.38 51.53 1.05
CA PHE A 40 -15.66 50.27 0.87
C PHE A 40 -16.61 49.11 1.19
N THR A 41 -17.10 48.44 0.16
CA THR A 41 -17.66 47.09 0.33
C THR A 41 -16.48 46.15 0.59
N GLN A 42 -16.44 45.58 1.79
CA GLN A 42 -15.45 44.58 2.17
C GLN A 42 -15.73 43.30 1.36
N LEU A 43 -15.13 43.20 0.16
CA LEU A 43 -15.04 41.93 -0.55
C LEU A 43 -14.07 41.04 0.22
N SER A 44 -14.60 40.01 0.86
CA SER A 44 -13.83 38.86 1.31
C SER A 44 -13.19 38.22 0.09
N ALA A 45 -11.92 38.51 -0.15
CA ALA A 45 -11.11 37.81 -1.13
C ALA A 45 -11.11 36.32 -0.75
N ALA A 46 -11.63 35.48 -1.64
CA ALA A 46 -11.37 34.05 -1.60
C ALA A 46 -9.86 33.88 -1.72
N THR A 47 -9.21 33.55 -0.61
CA THR A 47 -7.82 33.10 -0.61
C THR A 47 -7.76 31.81 -1.40
N GLU A 48 -7.29 31.89 -2.64
CA GLU A 48 -6.78 30.73 -3.36
C GLU A 48 -5.73 30.07 -2.46
N GLY A 49 -6.03 28.86 -2.01
CA GLY A 49 -5.19 28.10 -1.10
C GLY A 49 -3.82 27.91 -1.72
N SER A 50 -2.81 28.50 -1.09
CA SER A 50 -1.41 28.22 -1.39
C SER A 50 -1.18 26.73 -1.20
N ALA A 51 -1.11 25.97 -2.29
CA ALA A 51 -0.58 24.61 -2.26
C ALA A 51 0.79 24.68 -1.58
N SER A 52 0.91 23.99 -0.46
CA SER A 52 2.12 23.95 0.35
C SER A 52 3.31 23.57 -0.53
N TYR A 53 4.38 24.36 -0.46
CA TYR A 53 5.61 24.20 -1.23
C TYR A 53 6.25 22.79 -1.10
N ASP A 54 5.84 22.03 -0.07
CA ASP A 54 6.30 20.67 0.24
C ASP A 54 5.92 19.62 -0.83
N ASP A 55 4.80 19.76 -1.53
CA ASP A 55 4.36 18.73 -2.50
C ASP A 55 5.20 18.72 -3.80
N SER A 56 5.76 19.86 -4.18
CA SER A 56 6.55 19.98 -5.42
C SER A 56 7.94 19.33 -5.34
N VAL A 57 8.51 19.24 -4.13
CA VAL A 57 9.80 18.58 -3.88
C VAL A 57 9.66 17.05 -3.99
N SER A 58 8.49 16.51 -3.66
CA SER A 58 8.17 15.07 -3.76
C SER A 58 8.30 14.52 -5.18
N LEU A 59 7.89 15.29 -6.21
CA LEU A 59 7.93 14.85 -7.61
C LEU A 59 9.34 14.73 -8.19
N LEU A 60 10.26 15.62 -7.80
CA LEU A 60 11.67 15.55 -8.23
C LEU A 60 12.40 14.38 -7.55
N GLN A 61 12.07 14.10 -6.29
CA GLN A 61 12.65 12.99 -5.53
C GLN A 61 12.16 11.61 -6.01
N LEU A 62 10.90 11.55 -6.49
CA LEU A 62 10.31 10.37 -7.14
C LEU A 62 11.00 9.99 -8.46
N ARG A 63 11.65 10.93 -9.15
CA ARG A 63 12.41 10.67 -10.38
C ARG A 63 13.85 10.25 -10.13
N ALA A 64 14.45 10.68 -9.02
CA ALA A 64 15.88 10.48 -8.72
C ALA A 64 16.20 9.15 -8.02
N SER A 65 15.22 8.43 -7.46
CA SER A 65 15.46 7.26 -6.59
C SER A 65 15.58 5.91 -7.33
N ALA A 66 15.77 5.91 -8.66
CA ALA A 66 15.63 4.71 -9.51
C ALA A 66 16.87 3.78 -9.57
N GLU A 67 17.93 4.02 -8.80
CA GLU A 67 19.23 3.35 -9.06
C GLU A 67 19.53 2.10 -8.22
N SER A 68 18.68 1.64 -7.28
CA SER A 68 19.01 0.42 -6.53
C SER A 68 17.86 -0.32 -5.83
N SER A 69 16.60 -0.19 -6.28
CA SER A 69 15.54 -1.06 -5.78
C SER A 69 15.42 -2.31 -6.65
N THR A 70 15.11 -3.44 -6.01
CA THR A 70 14.77 -4.70 -6.66
C THR A 70 13.88 -4.43 -7.88
N ARG A 71 14.33 -4.85 -9.07
CA ARG A 71 13.56 -4.63 -10.29
C ARG A 71 12.37 -5.57 -10.29
N CYS A 72 11.19 -5.00 -10.12
CA CYS A 72 9.96 -5.68 -10.46
C CYS A 72 9.98 -6.15 -11.92
N SER A 73 9.27 -7.25 -12.20
CA SER A 73 9.09 -7.78 -13.53
C SER A 73 8.25 -6.82 -14.40
N PRO A 74 8.46 -6.81 -15.73
CA PRO A 74 7.60 -6.06 -16.63
C PRO A 74 6.15 -6.58 -16.61
N TYR A 75 5.22 -5.75 -16.15
CA TYR A 75 3.81 -6.12 -16.02
C TYR A 75 3.06 -6.27 -17.36
N ALA A 76 3.59 -5.70 -18.45
CA ALA A 76 3.01 -5.83 -19.78
C ALA A 76 2.98 -7.29 -20.31
N GLY A 77 3.76 -8.19 -19.69
CA GLY A 77 3.80 -9.61 -20.04
C GLY A 77 2.90 -10.51 -19.19
N HIS A 78 2.33 -10.00 -18.11
CA HIS A 78 1.44 -10.78 -17.25
C HIS A 78 0.10 -10.94 -17.96
N GLN A 79 -0.24 -12.18 -18.35
CA GLN A 79 -1.55 -12.46 -18.95
C GLN A 79 -2.62 -12.24 -17.87
N HIS A 80 -3.68 -11.48 -18.20
CA HIS A 80 -4.78 -11.05 -17.32
C HIS A 80 -5.64 -12.19 -16.67
N GLY A 81 -5.12 -13.41 -16.53
CA GLY A 81 -5.95 -14.57 -16.22
C GLY A 81 -5.46 -15.45 -15.08
N TYR A 82 -4.15 -15.63 -14.90
CA TYR A 82 -3.66 -16.67 -14.00
C TYR A 82 -2.37 -16.29 -13.30
N MET A 83 -2.39 -16.33 -11.96
CA MET A 83 -1.23 -16.12 -11.11
C MET A 83 -0.80 -17.43 -10.44
N GLU A 84 0.42 -17.88 -10.75
CA GLU A 84 1.06 -19.03 -10.08
C GLU A 84 1.78 -18.55 -8.81
N CYS A 85 1.40 -18.99 -7.62
CA CYS A 85 2.03 -18.58 -6.37
C CYS A 85 3.48 -19.07 -6.28
N GLY A 86 3.80 -20.17 -6.96
CA GLY A 86 5.11 -20.81 -6.92
C GLY A 86 5.23 -21.84 -5.78
N SER A 87 6.35 -22.55 -5.78
CA SER A 87 6.56 -23.68 -4.87
C SER A 87 6.55 -23.26 -3.40
N ASN A 88 5.74 -23.93 -2.59
CA ASN A 88 5.58 -23.72 -1.14
C ASN A 88 5.05 -22.34 -0.73
N VAL A 89 4.51 -21.54 -1.67
CA VAL A 89 3.80 -20.29 -1.36
C VAL A 89 2.31 -20.60 -1.29
N PRO A 90 1.69 -20.60 -0.10
CA PRO A 90 0.28 -21.00 0.03
C PRO A 90 -0.69 -19.97 -0.55
N PHE A 91 -0.34 -18.67 -0.51
CA PHE A 91 -1.23 -17.61 -0.96
C PHE A 91 -0.51 -16.63 -1.89
N CYS A 92 -1.17 -16.29 -2.99
CA CYS A 92 -0.80 -15.22 -3.88
C CYS A 92 -2.06 -14.48 -4.33
N GLY A 93 -1.89 -13.21 -4.65
CA GLY A 93 -3.00 -12.28 -4.76
C GLY A 93 -2.61 -10.99 -5.45
N VAL A 94 -3.59 -10.13 -5.61
CA VAL A 94 -3.37 -8.74 -5.98
C VAL A 94 -3.97 -7.81 -4.94
N LEU A 95 -3.24 -6.74 -4.59
CA LEU A 95 -3.83 -5.57 -3.96
C LEU A 95 -4.33 -4.64 -5.07
N THR A 96 -5.65 -4.48 -5.18
CA THR A 96 -6.30 -3.66 -6.18
C THR A 96 -6.53 -2.25 -5.65
N LEU A 97 -5.98 -1.27 -6.35
CA LEU A 97 -6.07 0.15 -6.02
C LEU A 97 -6.76 0.90 -7.15
N GLU A 98 -7.62 1.84 -6.80
CA GLU A 98 -8.38 2.64 -7.75
C GLU A 98 -7.75 4.03 -7.89
N LEU A 99 -7.53 4.49 -9.12
CA LEU A 99 -7.01 5.83 -9.36
C LEU A 99 -8.06 6.92 -9.09
N GLY A 100 -9.36 6.57 -9.15
CA GLY A 100 -10.49 7.48 -9.01
C GLY A 100 -10.86 8.26 -10.26
N THR A 101 -10.24 7.92 -11.39
CA THR A 101 -10.57 8.43 -12.74
C THR A 101 -11.48 7.48 -13.51
N GLY A 102 -11.96 6.41 -12.87
CA GLY A 102 -12.99 5.53 -13.42
C GLY A 102 -14.33 6.23 -13.56
N GLY A 103 -15.30 5.54 -14.16
CA GLY A 103 -16.69 6.02 -14.26
C GLY A 103 -17.58 5.43 -13.17
N GLY A 104 -18.68 6.13 -12.84
CA GLY A 104 -19.68 5.63 -11.89
C GLY A 104 -19.13 5.53 -10.47
N VAL A 105 -19.28 4.35 -9.84
CA VAL A 105 -18.81 4.11 -8.45
C VAL A 105 -17.28 4.12 -8.31
N TYR A 106 -16.55 4.04 -9.41
CA TYR A 106 -15.08 4.09 -9.48
C TYR A 106 -14.53 5.51 -9.63
N GLN A 107 -15.40 6.51 -9.60
CA GLN A 107 -15.03 7.91 -9.69
C GLN A 107 -15.01 8.52 -8.29
N HIS A 108 -13.82 8.90 -7.83
CA HIS A 108 -13.61 9.48 -6.50
C HIS A 108 -12.44 10.46 -6.53
N THR A 109 -12.37 11.40 -5.58
CA THR A 109 -11.44 12.56 -5.62
C THR A 109 -9.99 12.21 -5.33
N GLU A 110 -9.72 11.12 -4.61
CA GLU A 110 -8.38 10.66 -4.24
C GLU A 110 -8.22 9.17 -4.51
N PRO A 111 -7.04 8.65 -4.90
CA PRO A 111 -6.85 7.21 -5.06
C PRO A 111 -7.25 6.42 -3.80
N THR A 112 -7.87 5.26 -3.96
CA THR A 112 -8.39 4.47 -2.84
C THR A 112 -8.12 2.98 -3.00
N VAL A 113 -8.32 2.21 -1.93
CA VAL A 113 -8.30 0.76 -1.97
C VAL A 113 -9.61 0.25 -2.58
N HIS A 114 -9.51 -0.70 -3.50
CA HIS A 114 -10.64 -1.56 -3.83
C HIS A 114 -10.66 -2.78 -2.90
N GLY A 115 -9.56 -3.56 -2.91
CA GLY A 115 -9.46 -4.76 -2.08
C GLY A 115 -8.17 -5.55 -2.27
N LEU A 116 -8.04 -6.62 -1.49
CA LEU A 116 -7.01 -7.64 -1.64
C LEU A 116 -7.67 -8.92 -2.11
N TRP A 117 -7.27 -9.40 -3.28
CA TRP A 117 -7.92 -10.50 -3.96
C TRP A 117 -6.97 -11.68 -4.11
N PRO A 118 -7.05 -12.68 -3.22
CA PRO A 118 -6.38 -13.96 -3.41
C PRO A 118 -6.77 -14.55 -4.77
N GLN A 119 -5.77 -14.89 -5.58
CA GLN A 119 -5.96 -15.43 -6.93
C GLN A 119 -6.30 -16.93 -6.82
N VAL A 120 -7.50 -17.23 -6.32
CA VAL A 120 -7.97 -18.60 -6.09
C VAL A 120 -8.54 -19.24 -7.35
N CYS A 121 -8.55 -20.57 -7.38
CA CYS A 121 -9.28 -21.35 -8.36
C CYS A 121 -10.61 -21.84 -7.79
N GLY A 122 -11.73 -21.47 -8.40
CA GLY A 122 -13.08 -21.93 -8.03
C GLY A 122 -13.80 -22.59 -9.21
N ASP A 123 -15.03 -23.03 -8.98
CA ASP A 123 -15.81 -23.81 -9.96
C ASP A 123 -16.12 -23.06 -11.27
N LYS A 124 -16.19 -21.72 -11.23
CA LYS A 124 -16.61 -20.88 -12.36
C LYS A 124 -15.47 -20.11 -13.03
N SER A 125 -14.38 -19.89 -12.29
CA SER A 125 -13.27 -19.05 -12.71
C SER A 125 -12.02 -19.44 -11.95
N CYS A 126 -10.89 -19.37 -12.62
CA CYS A 126 -9.60 -19.73 -12.05
C CYS A 126 -8.64 -18.59 -12.30
N TYR A 127 -8.33 -17.84 -11.23
CA TYR A 127 -7.48 -16.65 -11.29
C TYR A 127 -6.02 -16.94 -10.89
N GLY A 128 -5.78 -18.10 -10.32
CA GLY A 128 -4.45 -18.57 -9.90
C GLY A 128 -4.54 -19.90 -9.16
N ASP A 129 -3.44 -20.32 -8.54
CA ASP A 129 -3.35 -21.51 -7.68
C ASP A 129 -3.27 -21.18 -6.18
N SER A 130 -3.62 -19.94 -5.79
CA SER A 130 -3.70 -19.57 -4.38
C SER A 130 -4.65 -20.49 -3.64
N LYS A 131 -4.23 -20.97 -2.47
CA LYS A 131 -5.10 -21.76 -1.60
C LYS A 131 -6.23 -20.87 -1.08
N CYS A 132 -7.44 -21.42 -0.98
CA CYS A 132 -8.48 -20.83 -0.16
C CYS A 132 -8.39 -21.45 1.25
N ARG A 133 -8.05 -20.63 2.24
CA ARG A 133 -8.11 -21.04 3.66
C ARG A 133 -9.06 -20.11 4.40
N ALA A 134 -10.14 -20.69 4.91
CA ALA A 134 -11.14 -19.97 5.68
C ALA A 134 -10.55 -19.39 6.97
N PRO A 135 -10.99 -18.20 7.38
CA PRO A 135 -10.62 -17.60 8.66
C PRO A 135 -11.21 -18.39 9.83
N ARG A 136 -10.69 -18.13 11.04
CA ARG A 136 -11.23 -18.73 12.27
C ARG A 136 -12.58 -18.12 12.63
N ASP A 137 -12.72 -16.81 12.45
CA ASP A 137 -13.97 -16.09 12.57
C ASP A 137 -14.42 -15.62 11.18
N THR A 138 -15.62 -16.02 10.79
CA THR A 138 -16.23 -15.69 9.49
C THR A 138 -17.16 -14.50 9.55
N SER A 139 -17.32 -13.90 10.74
CA SER A 139 -18.17 -12.73 10.95
C SER A 139 -17.75 -11.57 10.06
N LYS A 140 -18.75 -10.88 9.50
CA LYS A 140 -18.55 -9.70 8.67
C LYS A 140 -18.04 -8.52 9.51
N PRO A 141 -17.27 -7.58 8.93
CA PRO A 141 -16.92 -6.35 9.62
C PRO A 141 -18.19 -5.55 9.98
N ALA A 142 -18.18 -4.97 11.17
CA ALA A 142 -19.24 -4.11 11.69
C ALA A 142 -18.79 -2.64 11.81
N VAL A 143 -17.55 -2.34 11.46
CA VAL A 143 -16.92 -1.02 11.50
C VAL A 143 -16.14 -0.82 10.21
N LEU A 144 -16.01 0.44 9.79
CA LEU A 144 -15.16 0.83 8.68
C LEU A 144 -13.69 0.86 9.10
N TYR A 145 -12.82 0.42 8.20
CA TYR A 145 -11.39 0.53 8.35
C TYR A 145 -10.86 1.79 7.65
N PRO A 146 -9.76 2.40 8.16
CA PRO A 146 -9.33 3.73 7.72
C PRO A 146 -9.07 3.88 6.22
N CYS A 147 -8.66 2.80 5.55
CA CYS A 147 -8.39 2.86 4.12
C CYS A 147 -9.67 2.92 3.25
N TYR A 148 -10.83 2.56 3.79
CA TYR A 148 -12.16 2.62 3.15
C TYR A 148 -13.01 3.80 3.63
N GLU A 149 -12.55 4.56 4.62
CA GLU A 149 -13.30 5.70 5.13
C GLU A 149 -13.63 6.72 4.03
N ALA A 150 -14.91 7.10 4.00
CA ALA A 150 -15.46 8.14 3.15
C ALA A 150 -14.72 9.47 3.30
N THR A 151 -14.47 10.15 2.18
CA THR A 151 -13.80 11.45 2.21
C THR A 151 -14.71 12.57 2.74
N ASP A 152 -16.02 12.51 2.47
CA ASP A 152 -16.97 13.54 2.91
C ASP A 152 -17.57 13.26 4.30
N GLY A 153 -17.38 12.05 4.84
CA GLY A 153 -17.87 11.62 6.15
C GLY A 153 -19.39 11.50 6.27
N SER A 154 -20.15 11.56 5.18
CA SER A 154 -21.60 11.45 5.21
C SER A 154 -22.05 10.05 5.63
N SER A 155 -23.15 9.96 6.39
CA SER A 155 -23.63 8.66 6.91
C SER A 155 -24.04 7.70 5.80
N LYS A 156 -24.60 8.22 4.70
CA LYS A 156 -24.97 7.41 3.53
C LYS A 156 -23.73 6.81 2.85
N GLU A 157 -22.65 7.58 2.75
CA GLU A 157 -21.39 7.07 2.22
C GLU A 157 -20.77 6.05 3.18
N GLN A 158 -20.85 6.27 4.50
CA GLN A 158 -20.39 5.29 5.48
C GLN A 158 -21.12 3.94 5.38
N ASP A 159 -22.46 3.94 5.27
CA ASP A 159 -23.23 2.70 5.11
C ASP A 159 -22.88 1.98 3.80
N GLN A 160 -22.64 2.74 2.72
CA GLN A 160 -22.23 2.19 1.43
C GLN A 160 -20.82 1.60 1.49
N GLN A 161 -19.88 2.28 2.16
CA GLN A 161 -18.51 1.77 2.35
C GLN A 161 -18.52 0.52 3.24
N LEU A 162 -19.37 0.46 4.26
CA LEU A 162 -19.44 -0.71 5.12
C LEU A 162 -20.03 -1.90 4.36
N TRP A 163 -21.06 -1.67 3.55
CA TRP A 163 -21.57 -2.70 2.64
C TRP A 163 -20.48 -3.19 1.67
N PHE A 164 -19.62 -2.28 1.18
CA PHE A 164 -18.53 -2.61 0.28
C PHE A 164 -17.43 -3.43 0.98
N GLU A 165 -16.99 -3.07 2.18
CA GLU A 165 -16.08 -3.91 2.97
C GLU A 165 -16.68 -5.29 3.25
N GLN A 166 -17.98 -5.36 3.55
CA GLN A 166 -18.65 -6.65 3.72
C GLN A 166 -18.65 -7.48 2.43
N HIS A 167 -18.71 -6.84 1.25
CA HIS A 167 -18.51 -7.48 -0.04
C HIS A 167 -17.08 -8.01 -0.18
N GLU A 168 -16.08 -7.16 0.03
CA GLU A 168 -14.65 -7.54 -0.05
C GLU A 168 -14.32 -8.72 0.88
N TRP A 169 -14.84 -8.69 2.10
CA TRP A 169 -14.69 -9.79 3.05
C TRP A 169 -15.33 -11.09 2.52
N SER A 170 -16.61 -11.03 2.14
CA SER A 170 -17.37 -12.21 1.74
C SER A 170 -16.84 -12.84 0.44
N SER A 171 -16.36 -12.01 -0.49
CA SER A 171 -15.88 -12.43 -1.80
C SER A 171 -14.41 -12.85 -1.78
N HIS A 172 -13.57 -12.16 -1.01
CA HIS A 172 -12.11 -12.30 -1.10
C HIS A 172 -11.46 -12.65 0.24
N GLY A 173 -11.79 -11.92 1.31
CA GLY A 173 -11.19 -12.13 2.63
C GLY A 173 -11.41 -13.53 3.21
N MET A 174 -12.56 -14.15 2.92
CA MET A 174 -12.90 -15.52 3.32
C MET A 174 -11.94 -16.61 2.82
N CYS A 175 -11.09 -16.32 1.82
CA CYS A 175 -10.08 -17.24 1.32
C CYS A 175 -8.64 -16.79 1.58
N ALA A 176 -8.44 -15.67 2.29
CA ALA A 176 -7.14 -15.01 2.39
C ALA A 176 -6.16 -15.64 3.41
N GLY A 177 -6.56 -16.70 4.14
CA GLY A 177 -5.71 -17.33 5.15
C GLY A 177 -5.45 -16.49 6.41
N VAL A 178 -6.22 -15.41 6.57
CA VAL A 178 -6.21 -14.48 7.71
C VAL A 178 -7.04 -15.03 8.87
N GLN A 179 -6.91 -14.42 10.06
CA GLN A 179 -7.59 -14.88 11.26
C GLN A 179 -9.08 -14.54 11.28
N ASP A 180 -9.42 -13.30 10.90
CA ASP A 180 -10.76 -12.71 10.92
C ASP A 180 -10.80 -11.46 10.01
N ALA A 181 -11.94 -10.77 9.98
CA ALA A 181 -12.10 -9.57 9.18
C ALA A 181 -11.18 -8.41 9.62
N ALA A 182 -10.88 -8.28 10.91
CA ALA A 182 -10.03 -7.21 11.41
C ALA A 182 -8.58 -7.39 11.01
N ASP A 183 -8.08 -8.63 11.07
CA ASP A 183 -6.77 -9.01 10.54
C ASP A 183 -6.69 -8.71 9.04
N PHE A 184 -7.70 -9.13 8.26
CA PHE A 184 -7.77 -8.86 6.82
C PHE A 184 -7.66 -7.37 6.50
N PHE A 185 -8.57 -6.54 7.00
CA PHE A 185 -8.59 -5.13 6.63
C PHE A 185 -7.42 -4.34 7.19
N THR A 186 -6.88 -4.71 8.36
CA THR A 186 -5.65 -4.11 8.88
C THR A 186 -4.49 -4.36 7.92
N GLN A 187 -4.35 -5.59 7.41
CA GLN A 187 -3.33 -5.92 6.42
C GLN A 187 -3.56 -5.17 5.09
N VAL A 188 -4.80 -5.12 4.59
CA VAL A 188 -5.15 -4.36 3.36
C VAL A 188 -4.74 -2.90 3.49
N CYS A 189 -5.15 -2.23 4.57
CA CYS A 189 -4.81 -0.83 4.81
C CYS A 189 -3.30 -0.61 4.97
N SER A 190 -2.59 -1.54 5.64
CA SER A 190 -1.13 -1.48 5.77
C SER A 190 -0.41 -1.65 4.43
N LEU A 191 -0.85 -2.56 3.57
CA LEU A 191 -0.25 -2.79 2.25
C LEU A 191 -0.47 -1.59 1.33
N ALA A 192 -1.67 -1.00 1.39
CA ALA A 192 -2.02 0.20 0.62
C ALA A 192 -1.29 1.46 1.11
N GLY A 193 -0.85 1.47 2.38
CA GLY A 193 -0.17 2.59 3.01
C GLY A 193 -1.13 3.65 3.54
N LYS A 194 -2.32 3.26 4.03
CA LYS A 194 -3.33 4.18 4.59
C LYS A 194 -3.85 3.65 5.91
N THR A 195 -3.12 3.91 6.99
CA THR A 195 -3.45 3.43 8.35
C THR A 195 -4.34 4.39 9.14
N SER A 196 -4.51 5.61 8.63
CA SER A 196 -5.46 6.62 9.11
C SER A 196 -5.91 7.48 7.93
N ARG A 197 -6.91 8.35 8.17
CA ARG A 197 -7.42 9.29 7.16
C ARG A 197 -6.35 10.25 6.62
N GLU A 198 -5.42 10.68 7.46
CA GLU A 198 -4.40 11.68 7.13
C GLU A 198 -3.05 11.04 6.74
N ASP A 199 -2.84 9.77 7.09
CA ASP A 199 -1.61 9.05 6.81
C ASP A 199 -1.63 8.48 5.38
N TRP A 200 -0.82 9.09 4.52
CA TRP A 200 -0.54 8.60 3.17
C TRP A 200 0.91 8.14 3.10
N SER A 201 1.09 6.83 2.99
CA SER A 201 2.35 6.17 2.74
C SER A 201 2.18 5.14 1.61
N GLY A 202 3.23 4.35 1.35
CA GLY A 202 3.10 3.21 0.47
C GLY A 202 2.68 3.53 -0.98
N PRO A 203 2.01 2.59 -1.64
CA PRO A 203 1.47 2.76 -3.00
C PRO A 203 0.50 3.92 -3.15
N LEU A 204 -0.40 4.15 -2.19
CA LEU A 204 -1.42 5.20 -2.30
C LEU A 204 -0.81 6.60 -2.30
N LYS A 205 0.29 6.83 -1.56
CA LYS A 205 1.05 8.08 -1.65
C LYS A 205 1.60 8.31 -3.06
N VAL A 206 2.14 7.27 -3.70
CA VAL A 206 2.66 7.34 -5.07
C VAL A 206 1.55 7.65 -6.07
N MET A 207 0.41 6.96 -5.97
CA MET A 207 -0.74 7.19 -6.83
C MET A 207 -1.31 8.60 -6.65
N LYS A 208 -1.39 9.10 -5.42
CA LYS A 208 -1.87 10.46 -5.13
C LYS A 208 -0.98 11.51 -5.79
N ALA A 209 0.34 11.39 -5.66
CA ALA A 209 1.30 12.27 -6.31
C ALA A 209 1.22 12.19 -7.86
N ALA A 210 1.10 10.98 -8.41
CA ALA A 210 0.94 10.77 -9.85
C ALA A 210 -0.34 11.43 -10.39
N ARG A 211 -1.46 11.30 -9.67
CA ARG A 211 -2.74 11.93 -10.02
C ARG A 211 -2.65 13.46 -9.99
N VAL A 212 -2.03 14.04 -8.98
CA VAL A 212 -1.79 15.51 -8.92
C VAL A 212 -0.93 15.98 -10.10
N ALA A 213 0.02 15.15 -10.55
CA ALA A 213 0.84 15.43 -11.72
C ALA A 213 0.13 15.22 -13.06
N GLY A 214 -1.15 14.82 -13.06
CA GLY A 214 -1.93 14.56 -14.27
C GLY A 214 -1.50 13.31 -15.04
N MET A 215 -0.82 12.37 -14.36
CA MET A 215 -0.39 11.11 -14.98
C MET A 215 -1.59 10.22 -15.29
N ASP A 216 -1.55 9.55 -16.44
CA ASP A 216 -2.54 8.51 -16.75
C ASP A 216 -2.27 7.20 -15.98
N ILE A 217 -3.11 6.18 -16.18
CA ILE A 217 -2.98 4.88 -15.51
C ILE A 217 -1.67 4.17 -15.85
N THR A 218 -1.18 4.29 -17.08
CA THR A 218 0.04 3.63 -17.55
C THR A 218 1.26 4.32 -16.93
N GLU A 219 1.27 5.65 -16.93
CA GLU A 219 2.31 6.45 -16.29
C GLU A 219 2.34 6.22 -14.77
N THR A 220 1.16 6.13 -14.14
CA THR A 220 1.02 5.84 -12.70
C THR A 220 1.54 4.43 -12.36
N ALA A 221 1.17 3.40 -13.14
CA ALA A 221 1.67 2.05 -12.97
C ALA A 221 3.20 1.98 -13.12
N ASN A 222 3.75 2.67 -14.12
CA ASN A 222 5.20 2.79 -14.28
C ASN A 222 5.86 3.52 -13.10
N GLN A 223 5.19 4.51 -12.51
CA GLN A 223 5.70 5.21 -11.33
C GLN A 223 5.68 4.31 -10.07
N LEU A 224 4.65 3.47 -9.90
CA LEU A 224 4.60 2.45 -8.85
C LEU A 224 5.75 1.45 -9.01
N GLN A 225 5.97 0.93 -10.22
CA GLN A 225 7.08 0.04 -10.55
C GLN A 225 8.43 0.65 -10.17
N ARG A 226 8.68 1.91 -10.56
CA ARG A 226 9.90 2.64 -10.19
C ARG A 226 10.06 2.89 -8.69
N SER A 227 8.95 2.87 -7.95
CA SER A 227 8.91 3.04 -6.50
C SER A 227 9.01 1.70 -5.75
N GLY A 228 9.24 0.58 -6.45
CA GLY A 228 9.37 -0.75 -5.87
C GLY A 228 8.04 -1.45 -5.58
N TYR A 229 6.91 -0.91 -6.07
CA TYR A 229 5.60 -1.54 -5.96
C TYR A 229 5.31 -2.29 -7.26
N CYS A 230 5.50 -3.60 -7.22
CA CYS A 230 5.43 -4.44 -8.40
C CYS A 230 3.98 -4.57 -8.89
N VAL A 231 3.71 -3.97 -10.03
CA VAL A 231 2.40 -4.01 -10.69
C VAL A 231 2.26 -5.39 -11.33
N TRP A 232 1.18 -6.08 -11.01
CA TRP A 232 0.77 -7.30 -11.70
C TRP A 232 0.09 -6.95 -13.02
N THR A 233 -0.93 -6.09 -12.97
CA THR A 233 -1.65 -5.65 -14.16
C THR A 233 -2.39 -4.33 -13.91
N THR A 234 -3.00 -3.80 -14.96
CA THR A 234 -3.98 -2.71 -14.90
C THR A 234 -5.28 -3.22 -15.48
N SER A 235 -6.40 -2.94 -14.85
CA SER A 235 -7.70 -3.44 -15.27
C SER A 235 -8.66 -2.30 -15.64
N THR A 236 -9.91 -2.66 -15.96
CA THR A 236 -10.94 -1.69 -16.31
C THR A 236 -11.23 -0.73 -15.15
N HIS A 237 -11.89 0.39 -15.43
CA HIS A 237 -12.26 1.39 -14.41
C HIS A 237 -11.10 2.10 -13.72
N SER A 238 -9.93 2.15 -14.35
CA SER A 238 -8.73 2.82 -13.81
C SER A 238 -8.18 2.19 -12.52
N GLN A 239 -8.12 0.85 -12.50
CA GLN A 239 -7.57 0.08 -11.39
C GLN A 239 -6.15 -0.42 -11.69
N ILE A 240 -5.30 -0.40 -10.67
CA ILE A 240 -3.94 -0.93 -10.70
C ILE A 240 -3.88 -2.07 -9.69
N GLU A 241 -3.40 -3.23 -10.13
CA GLU A 241 -3.29 -4.43 -9.32
C GLU A 241 -1.82 -4.68 -8.99
N LEU A 242 -1.46 -4.66 -7.71
CA LEU A 242 -0.10 -4.90 -7.24
C LEU A 242 0.06 -6.35 -6.80
N SER A 243 1.14 -7.03 -7.22
CA SER A 243 1.37 -8.42 -6.84
C SER A 243 1.64 -8.56 -5.33
N ALA A 244 0.97 -9.53 -4.70
CA ALA A 244 1.07 -9.79 -3.28
C ALA A 244 1.13 -11.30 -2.99
N CYS A 245 1.78 -11.68 -1.89
CA CYS A 245 1.82 -13.07 -1.41
C CYS A 245 1.73 -13.15 0.11
N ALA A 246 1.34 -14.31 0.63
CA ALA A 246 1.41 -14.63 2.06
C ALA A 246 1.90 -16.06 2.29
N GLY A 247 2.57 -16.27 3.43
CA GLY A 247 2.97 -17.59 3.91
C GLY A 247 1.85 -18.29 4.66
N ASP A 248 2.17 -19.43 5.30
CA ASP A 248 1.19 -20.15 6.12
C ASP A 248 0.74 -19.37 7.37
N ASP A 249 1.46 -18.29 7.71
CA ASP A 249 1.14 -17.34 8.77
C ASP A 249 0.03 -16.36 8.40
N GLY A 250 -0.40 -16.32 7.14
CA GLY A 250 -1.46 -15.42 6.66
C GLY A 250 -1.05 -13.94 6.63
N ILE A 251 0.26 -13.65 6.69
CA ILE A 251 0.79 -12.28 6.65
C ILE A 251 1.11 -11.90 5.21
N TRP A 252 0.26 -11.07 4.62
CA TRP A 252 0.36 -10.58 3.26
C TRP A 252 1.44 -9.52 3.10
N LYS A 253 2.13 -9.57 1.95
CA LYS A 253 3.26 -8.70 1.59
C LYS A 253 3.15 -8.34 0.12
N LEU A 254 3.49 -7.09 -0.22
CA LEU A 254 3.77 -6.72 -1.61
C LEU A 254 5.14 -7.27 -1.99
N ALA A 255 5.21 -7.94 -3.14
CA ALA A 255 6.43 -8.50 -3.68
C ALA A 255 6.28 -8.69 -5.18
N ASP A 256 7.39 -8.71 -5.91
CA ASP A 256 7.35 -9.18 -7.29
C ASP A 256 6.90 -10.64 -7.34
N HIS A 257 6.17 -11.02 -8.39
CA HIS A 257 5.76 -12.41 -8.61
C HIS A 257 6.96 -13.37 -8.58
N SER A 258 8.10 -12.98 -9.18
CA SER A 258 9.32 -13.79 -9.19
C SER A 258 9.96 -13.94 -7.81
N GLU A 259 9.58 -13.12 -6.83
CA GLU A 259 10.11 -13.15 -5.47
C GLU A 259 9.22 -13.94 -4.49
N PHE A 260 8.00 -14.33 -4.86
CA PHE A 260 7.03 -14.95 -3.95
C PHE A 260 7.62 -16.12 -3.15
N GLN A 261 8.36 -17.02 -3.82
CA GLN A 261 9.00 -18.15 -3.13
C GLN A 261 10.00 -17.69 -2.06
N SER A 262 10.75 -16.61 -2.29
CA SER A 262 11.72 -16.11 -1.30
C SER A 262 11.06 -15.36 -0.13
N LYS A 263 9.93 -14.69 -0.38
CA LYS A 263 9.27 -13.79 0.59
C LYS A 263 8.18 -14.47 1.41
N CYS A 264 7.54 -15.47 0.81
CA CYS A 264 6.29 -16.05 1.28
C CYS A 264 6.29 -17.58 1.28
N ALA A 265 7.33 -18.26 0.79
CA ALA A 265 7.35 -19.70 0.96
C ALA A 265 7.41 -20.03 2.44
N SER A 266 6.51 -20.92 2.87
CA SER A 266 6.67 -21.57 4.15
C SER A 266 8.03 -22.23 4.13
N LYS A 267 8.88 -21.92 5.11
CA LYS A 267 10.09 -22.71 5.35
C LYS A 267 9.58 -24.12 5.52
N ALA A 268 9.74 -24.96 4.50
CA ALA A 268 9.33 -26.35 4.55
C ALA A 268 9.88 -26.84 5.89
N THR A 269 8.98 -27.18 6.82
CA THR A 269 9.35 -27.76 8.10
C THR A 269 10.20 -28.93 7.70
N ARG A 270 11.53 -28.76 7.81
CA ARG A 270 12.50 -29.69 7.27
C ARG A 270 12.02 -31.05 7.73
N PRO A 271 11.69 -32.00 6.83
CA PRO A 271 11.03 -33.24 7.19
C PRO A 271 11.78 -33.78 8.38
N GLU A 272 11.05 -33.86 9.49
CA GLU A 272 11.53 -34.12 10.82
C GLU A 272 12.33 -35.42 10.75
N THR A 273 13.63 -35.26 10.55
CA THR A 273 14.54 -36.35 10.30
C THR A 273 14.83 -36.86 11.69
N THR A 274 13.98 -37.79 12.14
CA THR A 274 14.17 -38.69 13.27
C THR A 274 14.68 -38.00 14.54
N SER A 275 13.77 -37.74 15.48
CA SER A 275 13.95 -37.99 16.92
C SER A 275 15.42 -38.07 17.37
N THR A 276 16.11 -36.95 17.38
CA THR A 276 17.22 -36.74 18.30
C THR A 276 16.61 -35.95 19.43
N THR A 277 16.30 -36.66 20.51
CA THR A 277 15.95 -36.13 21.82
C THR A 277 16.64 -34.78 22.02
N PRO A 278 15.91 -33.67 22.25
CA PRO A 278 16.54 -32.40 22.55
C PRO A 278 17.33 -32.65 23.82
N SER A 279 18.66 -32.68 23.70
CA SER A 279 19.52 -32.61 24.86
C SER A 279 19.27 -31.21 25.42
N ALA A 280 18.42 -31.14 26.43
CA ALA A 280 17.94 -29.91 27.03
C ALA A 280 19.07 -29.26 27.84
N SER A 281 20.04 -28.67 27.14
CA SER A 281 21.07 -27.83 27.74
C SER A 281 20.47 -26.45 28.02
N GLY A 282 19.74 -26.35 29.13
CA GLY A 282 19.22 -25.10 29.67
C GLY A 282 19.00 -25.20 31.18
N SER A 283 18.86 -24.05 31.85
CA SER A 283 18.46 -24.00 33.26
C SER A 283 17.36 -22.97 33.45
N CYS A 284 16.41 -23.25 34.33
CA CYS A 284 15.46 -22.22 34.76
C CYS A 284 16.15 -21.29 35.77
N VAL A 285 16.01 -19.98 35.55
CA VAL A 285 16.47 -18.94 36.46
C VAL A 285 15.23 -18.25 37.02
N ARG A 286 15.21 -18.02 38.33
CA ARG A 286 14.07 -17.40 39.02
C ARG A 286 13.65 -16.10 38.35
N GLY A 287 12.40 -16.05 37.89
CA GLY A 287 11.82 -14.88 37.22
C GLY A 287 12.19 -14.73 35.74
N GLN A 288 12.84 -15.72 35.11
CA GLN A 288 13.11 -15.76 33.67
C GLN A 288 12.42 -16.96 33.01
N HIS A 289 12.15 -16.85 31.71
CA HIS A 289 11.65 -17.97 30.92
C HIS A 289 12.75 -19.02 30.75
N GLY A 290 12.45 -20.28 31.08
CA GLY A 290 13.31 -21.42 30.78
C GLY A 290 13.24 -21.82 29.30
N PRO A 291 13.80 -22.98 28.93
CA PRO A 291 13.67 -23.53 27.58
C PRO A 291 12.20 -23.73 27.18
N PRO A 292 11.88 -23.72 25.87
CA PRO A 292 10.53 -23.97 25.39
C PRO A 292 10.05 -25.39 25.72
N CYS A 293 8.76 -25.53 26.03
CA CYS A 293 8.11 -26.80 26.40
C CYS A 293 6.67 -26.88 25.89
N GLN A 294 6.16 -28.09 25.73
CA GLN A 294 4.76 -28.40 25.45
C GLN A 294 4.08 -29.08 26.65
N ALA A 295 4.83 -29.85 27.44
CA ALA A 295 4.35 -30.54 28.63
C ALA A 295 5.41 -30.55 29.75
N ASP A 296 5.00 -30.89 30.98
CA ASP A 296 5.90 -30.91 32.14
C ASP A 296 7.07 -31.90 31.98
N SER A 297 6.87 -32.97 31.22
CA SER A 297 7.91 -33.94 30.87
C SER A 297 9.08 -33.34 30.10
N ASP A 298 8.86 -32.27 29.35
CA ASP A 298 9.92 -31.62 28.54
C ASP A 298 10.90 -30.84 29.42
N CYS A 299 10.46 -30.49 30.63
CA CYS A 299 11.28 -29.81 31.63
C CYS A 299 11.99 -30.80 32.56
N ALA A 300 11.71 -32.10 32.44
CA ALA A 300 12.34 -33.13 33.26
C ALA A 300 13.83 -33.25 32.90
N GLY A 301 14.70 -33.08 33.89
CA GLY A 301 16.16 -33.09 33.70
C GLY A 301 16.77 -31.76 33.29
N VAL A 302 15.96 -30.72 33.08
CA VAL A 302 16.44 -29.35 32.88
C VAL A 302 16.78 -28.75 34.24
N THR A 303 18.00 -28.25 34.39
CA THR A 303 18.51 -27.81 35.71
C THR A 303 17.63 -26.70 36.27
N ASN A 304 17.16 -26.84 37.51
CA ASN A 304 16.26 -25.91 38.21
C ASN A 304 14.87 -25.70 37.58
N CYS A 305 14.47 -26.44 36.56
CA CYS A 305 13.11 -26.38 36.04
C CYS A 305 12.23 -27.44 36.71
N LEU A 306 10.99 -27.08 37.01
CA LEU A 306 10.01 -27.97 37.64
C LEU A 306 8.94 -28.47 36.67
N ARG A 307 8.51 -27.60 35.74
CA ARG A 307 7.33 -27.87 34.89
C ARG A 307 7.23 -26.88 33.73
N CYS A 308 6.26 -27.12 32.85
CA CYS A 308 5.91 -26.19 31.78
C CYS A 308 4.92 -25.13 32.29
N ALA A 309 5.23 -23.85 32.10
CA ALA A 309 4.46 -22.73 32.64
C ALA A 309 3.13 -22.45 31.91
N ARG A 310 2.68 -23.34 31.00
CA ARG A 310 1.59 -23.13 30.02
C ARG A 310 1.78 -21.92 29.08
N SER A 311 2.76 -21.06 29.33
CA SER A 311 3.23 -20.01 28.42
C SER A 311 4.10 -20.56 27.27
N GLY A 312 4.33 -21.87 27.23
CA GLY A 312 5.23 -22.51 26.28
C GLY A 312 6.70 -22.57 26.72
N PHE A 313 7.01 -22.22 27.98
CA PHE A 313 8.38 -22.24 28.53
C PHE A 313 8.45 -22.91 29.90
N CYS A 314 9.56 -23.59 30.18
CA CYS A 314 9.82 -24.21 31.47
C CYS A 314 9.97 -23.13 32.57
N THR A 315 9.61 -23.48 33.81
CA THR A 315 9.69 -22.58 34.97
C THR A 315 10.20 -23.30 36.22
N ASP A 316 10.82 -22.55 37.14
CA ASP A 316 11.19 -22.98 38.48
C ASP A 316 10.05 -22.81 39.52
N VAL A 317 8.87 -22.35 39.10
CA VAL A 317 7.73 -22.07 39.98
C VAL A 317 6.83 -23.32 40.13
N PRO A 318 6.59 -23.83 41.36
CA PRO A 318 5.67 -24.94 41.61
C PRO A 318 4.22 -24.65 41.18
N LEU A 319 3.38 -25.69 41.09
CA LEU A 319 1.93 -25.49 41.03
C LEU A 319 1.45 -25.06 42.42
N SER A 320 0.76 -23.92 42.49
CA SER A 320 0.06 -23.42 43.68
C SER A 320 -1.22 -24.21 43.94
#